data_AF-A0A3D8VQZ7-F1
#
_entry.id   AF-A0A3D8VQZ7-F1
#
_cell.length_a   1.000
_cell.length_b   1.000
_cell.length_c   1.000
_cell.angle_alpha   90.00
_cell.angle_beta   90.00
_cell.angle_gamma   90.00
#
_symmetry.space_group_name_H-M   'P 1'
#
loop_
_entity.id
_entity.type
_entity.pdbx_description
1 polymer ?
#
loop_
_entity_poly.entity_id
_entity_poly.type
_entity_poly.pdbx_seq_one_letter_code
_entity_poly.pdbx_strand_id
1 'polypeptide(L)'
;MLFKKGKIERVLVLAILALMISLGAPGVNYAASDVTPPTLNELTVSKQEATVGDEVKITADVSDDLSGVESVTVKYKAPIGTANKYMNLRLNPET
;
A
#
# COMPACT_ATOMS: atom_id res chain seq x y z
N MET A 1 -3.21 33.24 48.82
CA MET A 1 -4.68 33.35 48.60
C MET A 1 -5.13 32.07 47.93
N LEU A 2 -5.74 31.15 48.68
CA LEU A 2 -6.14 29.82 48.20
C LEU A 2 -7.24 29.95 47.14
N PHE A 3 -7.02 29.35 45.98
CA PHE A 3 -8.02 29.28 44.92
C PHE A 3 -9.30 28.65 45.47
N LYS A 4 -10.47 29.25 45.16
CA LYS A 4 -11.77 28.73 45.62
C LYS A 4 -11.95 27.31 45.06
N LYS A 5 -12.32 26.34 45.89
CA LYS A 5 -12.46 24.91 45.56
C LYS A 5 -13.06 24.62 44.17
N GLY A 6 -14.17 25.28 43.81
CA GLY A 6 -14.81 25.12 42.50
C GLY A 6 -14.05 25.71 41.29
N LYS A 7 -13.13 26.66 41.51
CA LYS A 7 -12.19 27.14 40.48
C LYS A 7 -11.06 26.13 40.27
N ILE A 8 -10.57 25.49 41.33
CA ILE A 8 -9.54 24.44 41.25
C ILE A 8 -10.09 23.23 40.52
N GLU A 9 -11.28 22.74 40.88
CA GLU A 9 -11.91 21.58 40.25
C GLU A 9 -12.09 21.78 38.73
N ARG A 10 -12.58 22.95 38.31
CA ARG A 10 -12.74 23.27 36.89
C ARG A 10 -11.40 23.33 36.14
N VAL A 11 -10.37 23.94 36.75
CA VAL A 11 -9.04 24.01 36.17
C VAL A 11 -8.41 22.60 36.06
N LEU A 12 -8.62 21.75 37.07
CA LEU A 12 -8.12 20.37 37.08
C LEU A 12 -8.80 19.52 36.00
N VAL A 13 -10.12 19.65 35.84
CA VAL A 13 -10.89 18.94 34.79
C VAL A 13 -10.44 19.35 33.39
N LEU A 14 -10.24 20.65 33.15
CA LEU A 14 -9.74 21.14 31.86
C LEU A 14 -8.29 20.69 31.58
N ALA A 15 -7.43 20.64 32.60
CA ALA A 15 -6.07 20.13 32.47
C ALA A 15 -6.04 18.63 32.13
N ILE A 16 -6.91 17.82 32.75
CA ILE A 16 -7.04 16.39 32.45
C ILE A 16 -7.56 16.16 31.03
N LEU A 17 -8.55 16.95 30.57
CA LEU A 17 -9.05 16.87 29.20
C LEU A 17 -7.98 17.27 28.17
N ALA A 18 -7.22 18.34 28.43
CA ALA A 18 -6.10 18.73 27.57
C ALA A 18 -5.00 17.66 27.53
N LEU A 19 -4.71 17.02 28.68
CA LEU A 19 -3.73 15.93 28.78
C LEU A 19 -4.20 14.67 28.02
N MET A 20 -5.49 14.33 28.07
CA MET A 20 -6.09 13.24 27.30
C MET A 20 -6.03 13.48 25.79
N ILE A 21 -6.15 14.75 25.35
CA ILE A 21 -6.00 15.13 23.95
C ILE A 21 -4.53 15.06 23.52
N SER A 22 -3.58 15.46 24.37
CA SER A 22 -2.15 15.48 24.04
C SER A 22 -1.45 14.13 24.13
N LEU A 23 -1.95 13.19 24.95
CA LEU A 23 -1.41 11.82 25.05
C LEU A 23 -1.98 10.88 23.98
N GLY A 24 -2.88 11.36 23.12
CA GLY A 24 -3.74 10.52 22.29
C GLY A 24 -4.81 9.88 23.19
N ALA A 25 -6.08 10.03 22.83
CA ALA A 25 -7.13 9.39 23.61
C ALA A 25 -6.89 7.86 23.63
N PRO A 26 -7.03 7.17 24.78
CA PRO A 26 -6.93 5.72 24.83
C PRO A 26 -7.96 5.13 23.85
N GLY A 27 -7.47 4.50 22.78
CA GLY A 27 -8.28 4.01 21.67
C GLY A 27 -8.02 4.66 20.30
N VAL A 28 -7.19 5.71 20.23
CA VAL A 28 -6.72 6.26 18.95
C VAL A 28 -5.46 5.49 18.53
N ASN A 29 -5.65 4.42 17.76
CA ASN A 29 -4.56 3.77 17.05
C ASN A 29 -4.24 4.60 15.80
N TYR A 30 -3.09 5.27 15.78
CA TYR A 30 -2.55 5.78 14.54
C TYR A 30 -2.07 4.56 13.76
N ALA A 31 -2.84 4.14 12.75
CA ALA A 31 -2.34 3.14 11.81
C ALA A 31 -1.06 3.70 11.19
N ALA A 32 0.07 3.01 11.39
CA ALA A 32 1.29 3.35 10.70
C ALA A 32 1.01 3.29 9.19
N SER A 33 1.57 4.22 8.42
CA SER A 33 1.51 4.12 6.96
C SER A 33 2.15 2.80 6.55
N ASP A 34 1.50 2.08 5.65
CA ASP A 34 2.15 0.94 5.00
C ASP A 34 3.35 1.44 4.18
N VAL A 35 4.46 0.74 4.32
CA VAL A 35 5.75 0.99 3.65
C VAL A 35 6.33 -0.28 3.06
N THR A 36 5.59 -1.39 3.16
CA THR A 36 5.98 -2.69 2.63
C THR A 36 5.69 -2.70 1.14
N PRO A 37 6.66 -3.04 0.27
CA PRO A 37 6.41 -3.09 -1.16
C PRO A 37 5.74 -4.43 -1.55
N PRO A 38 5.02 -4.47 -2.69
CA PRO A 38 4.50 -5.71 -3.23
C PRO A 38 5.59 -6.75 -3.54
N THR A 39 5.26 -8.03 -3.38
CA THR A 39 6.13 -9.17 -3.70
C THR A 39 5.67 -9.85 -4.98
N LEU A 40 6.62 -10.13 -5.89
CA LEU A 40 6.40 -10.99 -7.07
C LEU A 40 6.67 -12.44 -6.66
N ASN A 41 5.63 -13.25 -6.57
CA ASN A 41 5.72 -14.66 -6.18
C ASN A 41 6.06 -15.55 -7.39
N GLU A 42 5.40 -15.30 -8.52
CA GLU A 42 5.57 -16.08 -9.75
C GLU A 42 5.40 -15.22 -11.00
N LEU A 43 6.16 -15.56 -12.05
CA LEU A 43 5.99 -15.03 -13.40
C LEU A 43 5.93 -16.20 -14.40
N THR A 44 4.83 -16.31 -15.12
CA THR A 44 4.64 -17.32 -16.16
C THR A 44 4.52 -16.65 -17.52
N VAL A 45 5.21 -17.21 -18.51
CA VAL A 45 5.07 -16.84 -19.93
C VAL A 45 4.71 -18.09 -20.70
N SER A 46 3.61 -18.05 -21.47
CA SER A 46 3.06 -19.24 -22.12
C SER A 46 3.97 -19.86 -23.18
N LYS A 47 4.89 -19.08 -23.75
CA LYS A 47 5.83 -19.50 -24.79
C LYS A 47 7.16 -18.74 -24.65
N GLN A 48 8.28 -19.44 -24.82
CA GLN A 48 9.62 -18.84 -24.82
C GLN A 48 10.10 -18.50 -26.23
N GLU A 49 9.52 -19.13 -27.25
CA GLU A 49 9.74 -18.83 -28.66
C GLU A 49 8.41 -18.44 -29.30
N ALA A 50 8.42 -17.41 -30.15
CA ALA A 50 7.23 -16.91 -30.82
C ALA A 50 7.59 -16.39 -32.21
N THR A 51 6.65 -16.54 -33.13
CA THR A 51 6.71 -16.05 -34.50
C THR A 51 5.68 -14.95 -34.72
N VAL A 52 5.73 -14.30 -35.89
CA VAL A 52 4.78 -13.21 -36.21
C VAL A 52 3.35 -13.77 -36.22
N GLY A 53 2.48 -13.17 -35.40
CA GLY A 53 1.08 -13.58 -35.25
C GLY A 53 0.81 -14.50 -34.06
N ASP A 54 1.85 -14.99 -33.36
CA ASP A 54 1.66 -15.73 -32.12
C ASP A 54 1.07 -14.86 -31.01
N GLU A 55 0.14 -15.44 -30.26
CA GLU A 55 -0.28 -14.91 -28.96
C GLU A 55 0.62 -15.47 -27.86
N VAL A 56 1.16 -14.58 -27.03
CA VAL A 56 1.97 -14.89 -25.84
C VAL A 56 1.23 -14.34 -24.63
N LYS A 57 0.79 -15.23 -23.73
CA LYS A 57 0.15 -14.87 -22.48
C LYS A 57 1.19 -14.75 -21.38
N ILE A 58 1.11 -13.67 -20.62
CA ILE A 58 1.91 -13.46 -19.40
C ILE A 58 0.96 -13.41 -18.22
N THR A 59 1.35 -14.09 -17.16
CA THR A 59 0.67 -14.05 -15.87
C THR A 59 1.72 -13.81 -14.79
N ALA A 60 1.38 -12.98 -13.81
CA ALA A 60 2.21 -12.73 -12.64
C ALA A 60 1.35 -12.90 -11.38
N ASP A 61 1.88 -13.62 -10.41
CA ASP A 61 1.34 -13.66 -9.06
C ASP A 61 2.08 -12.60 -8.23
N VAL A 62 1.35 -11.58 -7.80
CA VAL A 62 1.87 -10.45 -7.04
C VAL A 62 0.97 -10.20 -5.84
N SER A 63 1.57 -10.10 -4.66
CA SER A 63 0.86 -9.94 -3.39
C SER A 63 1.41 -8.78 -2.56
N ASP A 64 0.52 -8.12 -1.83
CA ASP A 64 0.79 -7.12 -0.81
C ASP A 64 -0.33 -7.22 0.23
N ASP A 65 -0.01 -7.17 1.53
CA ASP A 65 -0.92 -7.53 2.61
C ASP A 65 -1.72 -6.35 3.19
N LEU A 66 -1.26 -5.11 2.98
CA LEU A 66 -1.85 -3.92 3.61
C LEU A 66 -2.33 -2.90 2.57
N SER A 67 -1.46 -2.42 1.69
CA SER A 67 -1.80 -1.41 0.69
C SER A 67 -2.28 -2.02 -0.63
N GLY A 68 -1.99 -3.30 -0.86
CA GLY A 68 -2.35 -4.01 -2.09
C GLY A 68 -1.43 -3.66 -3.26
N VAL A 69 -1.82 -4.10 -4.46
CA VAL A 69 -1.01 -3.90 -5.67
C VAL A 69 -1.66 -2.84 -6.55
N GLU A 70 -0.99 -1.70 -6.72
CA GLU A 70 -1.48 -0.62 -7.59
C GLU A 70 -1.43 -1.01 -9.08
N SER A 71 -0.30 -1.56 -9.53
CA SER A 71 -0.13 -1.96 -10.93
C SER A 71 0.97 -3.00 -11.12
N VAL A 72 0.87 -3.76 -12.21
CA VAL A 72 1.93 -4.65 -12.69
C VAL A 72 2.21 -4.31 -14.15
N THR A 73 3.43 -3.89 -14.44
CA THR A 73 3.87 -3.50 -15.79
C THR A 73 4.94 -4.45 -16.30
N VAL A 74 4.74 -5.01 -17.48
CA VAL A 74 5.73 -5.82 -18.20
C VAL A 74 6.39 -4.98 -19.28
N LYS A 75 7.73 -5.05 -19.35
CA LYS A 75 8.53 -4.42 -20.39
C LYS A 75 9.15 -5.48 -21.30
N TYR A 76 8.72 -5.50 -22.56
CA TYR A 76 9.41 -6.21 -23.62
C TYR A 76 10.52 -5.35 -24.19
N LYS A 77 11.73 -5.91 -24.26
CA LYS A 77 12.88 -5.27 -24.89
C LYS A 77 13.24 -6.05 -26.14
N ALA A 78 13.42 -5.35 -27.26
CA ALA A 78 13.93 -5.98 -28.46
C ALA A 78 15.37 -6.50 -28.19
N PRO A 79 15.72 -7.68 -28.72
CA PRO A 79 17.07 -8.23 -28.53
C PRO A 79 18.15 -7.36 -29.18
N ILE A 80 17.79 -6.60 -30.21
CA ILE A 80 18.68 -5.71 -30.95
C ILE A 80 18.04 -4.30 -31.00
N GLY A 81 18.86 -3.26 -30.86
CA GLY A 81 18.43 -1.87 -30.89
C GLY A 81 17.87 -1.35 -29.56
N THR A 82 17.05 -0.31 -29.61
CA THR A 82 16.52 0.40 -28.43
C THR A 82 15.01 0.24 -28.23
N ALA A 83 14.35 -0.51 -29.12
CA ALA A 83 12.90 -0.69 -29.09
C ALA A 83 12.46 -1.40 -27.80
N ASN A 84 11.40 -0.88 -27.19
CA ASN A 84 10.76 -1.44 -26.03
C ASN A 84 9.24 -1.25 -26.10
N LYS A 85 8.51 -2.16 -25.46
CA LYS A 85 7.05 -2.11 -25.35
C LYS A 85 6.65 -2.37 -23.90
N TYR A 86 5.86 -1.47 -23.34
CA TYR A 86 5.27 -1.64 -22.01
C TYR A 86 3.84 -2.13 -22.14
N MET A 87 3.43 -3.03 -21.23
CA MET A 87 2.08 -3.56 -21.13
C MET A 87 1.69 -3.67 -19.66
N ASN A 88 0.53 -3.13 -19.29
CA ASN A 88 -0.03 -3.33 -17.96
C ASN A 88 -0.80 -4.64 -17.95
N LEU A 89 -0.53 -5.48 -16.95
CA LEU A 89 -1.36 -6.66 -16.70
C LEU A 89 -2.68 -6.22 -16.09
N ARG A 90 -3.74 -6.97 -16.40
CA ARG A 90 -5.05 -6.79 -15.80
C ARG A 90 -5.23 -7.86 -14.73
N LEU A 91 -5.77 -7.45 -13.59
CA LEU A 91 -6.17 -8.39 -12.54
C LEU A 91 -7.12 -9.43 -13.15
N ASN A 92 -6.85 -10.70 -12.87
CA ASN A 92 -7.78 -11.77 -13.17
C ASN A 92 -8.73 -11.95 -11.97
N PRO A 93 -10.00 -11.50 -12.02
CA PRO A 93 -10.92 -11.59 -10.89
C PRO A 93 -11.46 -13.01 -10.66
N GLU A 94 -11.15 -13.95 -11.57
CA GLU A 94 -11.61 -15.34 -11.54
C GLU A 94 -10.75 -16.25 -10.63
N THR A 95 -9.84 -15.64 -9.86
CA THR A 95 -8.94 -16.30 -8.88
C THR A 95 -9.06 -15.63 -7.53
#